data_AF-M4F4E3-F1
#
_entry.id   AF-M4F4E3-F1
#
_cell.length_a   1.000
_cell.length_b   1.000
_cell.length_c   1.000
_cell.angle_alpha   90.00
_cell.angle_beta   90.00
_cell.angle_gamma   90.00
#
_symmetry.space_group_name_H-M   'P 1'
#
loop_
_entity.id
_entity.type
_entity.pdbx_description
1 polymer ?
#
loop_
_entity_poly.entity_id
_entity_poly.type
_entity_poly.pdbx_seq_one_letter_code
_entity_poly.pdbx_strand_id
1 'polypeptide(L)'
;MAGDSETASWRSDLAKVDVWYASFGSNMWKPRFLCYIQGGQAAGMKKACVGAMDKTPPKETTWGTFPNRLFFGRESTVTWGEGGSAFLNPLTNLSDQTHMCFYRITLEQFNDVLFQENGMKVDSDTPLFDLAAMQLVQNNGSIPLAKAGWYGNVVCVGKESDIPILTMTCTLSVLEKFTSGEVPLRPPAKAYANTLVMGLVEGGRLSEEEAWAYIDNAASKPL
;
A
#
# COMPACT_ATOMS: atom_id res chain seq x y z
N MET A 1 -35.38 11.20 -18.03
CA MET A 1 -33.97 11.65 -17.93
C MET A 1 -33.70 12.05 -16.49
N ALA A 2 -33.09 11.16 -15.73
CA ALA A 2 -32.48 11.39 -14.42
C ALA A 2 -31.88 10.04 -13.99
N GLY A 3 -30.56 9.95 -13.86
CA GLY A 3 -29.91 8.69 -13.50
C GLY A 3 -28.37 8.66 -13.51
N ASP A 4 -27.69 9.67 -14.05
CA ASP A 4 -26.23 9.60 -14.28
C ASP A 4 -25.37 10.48 -13.34
N SER A 5 -25.90 11.11 -12.28
CA SER A 5 -25.18 12.22 -11.62
C SER A 5 -24.54 11.99 -10.24
N GLU A 6 -24.63 10.81 -9.61
CA GLU A 6 -24.03 10.61 -8.28
C GLU A 6 -22.66 9.92 -8.32
N THR A 7 -22.45 8.97 -9.24
CA THR A 7 -21.20 8.20 -9.37
C THR A 7 -20.03 9.07 -9.88
N ALA A 8 -20.34 10.08 -10.69
CA ALA A 8 -19.36 11.08 -11.14
C ALA A 8 -18.94 12.08 -10.05
N SER A 9 -19.73 12.26 -8.98
CA SER A 9 -19.53 13.35 -8.04
C SER A 9 -18.29 13.12 -7.17
N TRP A 10 -18.17 11.96 -6.52
CA TRP A 10 -17.09 11.70 -5.58
C TRP A 10 -15.72 11.70 -6.26
N ARG A 11 -15.61 11.13 -7.46
CA ARG A 11 -14.33 11.12 -8.20
C ARG A 11 -13.85 12.53 -8.48
N SER A 12 -14.74 13.38 -9.01
CA SER A 12 -14.40 14.76 -9.32
C SER A 12 -14.00 15.57 -8.08
N ASP A 13 -14.58 15.26 -6.92
CA ASP A 13 -14.24 15.94 -5.67
C ASP A 13 -12.95 15.42 -5.05
N LEU A 14 -12.73 14.10 -5.02
CA LEU A 14 -11.51 13.50 -4.50
C LEU A 14 -10.30 13.73 -5.42
N ALA A 15 -10.52 13.98 -6.72
CA ALA A 15 -9.46 14.34 -7.66
C ALA A 15 -8.81 15.71 -7.36
N LYS A 16 -9.49 16.58 -6.61
CA LYS A 16 -8.98 17.91 -6.20
C LYS A 16 -8.08 17.84 -4.96
N VAL A 17 -7.97 16.67 -4.33
CA VAL A 17 -7.31 16.48 -3.04
C VAL A 17 -6.11 15.59 -3.22
N ASP A 18 -4.95 16.08 -2.80
CA ASP A 18 -3.71 15.30 -2.85
C ASP A 18 -3.48 14.54 -1.54
N VAL A 19 -2.88 13.37 -1.69
CA VAL A 19 -2.33 12.56 -0.60
C VAL A 19 -0.96 12.03 -1.00
N TRP A 20 -0.12 11.76 -0.01
CA TRP A 20 1.08 10.96 -0.20
C TRP A 20 0.76 9.51 0.06
N TYR A 21 0.76 8.66 -0.98
CA TYR A 21 0.70 7.22 -0.79
C TYR A 21 2.10 6.68 -0.47
N ALA A 22 2.30 6.23 0.77
CA ALA A 22 3.55 5.62 1.24
C ALA A 22 3.50 4.09 1.09
N SER A 23 4.28 3.55 0.15
CA SER A 23 4.44 2.11 -0.01
C SER A 23 5.69 1.58 0.67
N PHE A 24 5.55 0.51 1.45
CA PHE A 24 6.62 -0.29 2.04
C PHE A 24 6.83 -1.65 1.31
N GLY A 25 6.03 -1.93 0.27
CA GLY A 25 5.98 -3.22 -0.40
C GLY A 25 6.44 -3.14 -1.86
N SER A 26 5.86 -3.97 -2.72
CA SER A 26 6.26 -4.02 -4.14
C SER A 26 6.03 -2.72 -4.91
N ASN A 27 5.15 -1.83 -4.45
CA ASN A 27 4.95 -0.53 -5.10
C ASN A 27 6.09 0.46 -4.80
N MET A 28 7.07 0.12 -3.95
CA MET A 28 8.31 0.89 -3.85
C MET A 28 9.03 0.99 -5.19
N TRP A 29 8.92 -0.04 -6.03
CA TRP A 29 9.44 0.00 -7.39
C TRP A 29 8.44 0.69 -8.32
N LYS A 30 8.83 1.84 -8.87
CA LYS A 30 7.94 2.71 -9.67
C LYS A 30 7.28 2.00 -10.86
N PRO A 31 7.97 1.17 -11.67
CA PRO A 31 7.31 0.39 -12.72
C PRO A 31 6.16 -0.49 -12.20
N ARG A 32 6.32 -1.10 -11.02
CA ARG A 32 5.24 -1.88 -10.39
C ARG A 32 4.10 -0.99 -9.91
N PHE A 33 4.39 0.17 -9.32
CA PHE A 33 3.33 1.09 -8.89
C PHE A 33 2.54 1.64 -10.08
N LEU A 34 3.22 1.98 -11.18
CA LEU A 34 2.56 2.46 -12.40
C LEU A 34 1.58 1.44 -12.99
N CYS A 35 1.73 0.14 -12.74
CA CYS A 35 0.69 -0.83 -13.12
C CYS A 35 -0.66 -0.56 -12.42
N TYR A 36 -0.67 -0.08 -11.16
CA TYR A 36 -1.93 0.29 -10.50
C TYR A 36 -2.53 1.57 -11.05
N ILE A 37 -1.72 2.47 -11.61
CA ILE A 37 -2.19 3.74 -12.18
C ILE A 37 -2.60 3.56 -13.65
N GLN A 38 -1.71 3.04 -14.48
CA GLN A 38 -1.89 2.98 -15.93
C GLN A 38 -2.52 1.66 -16.41
N GLY A 39 -2.48 0.63 -15.57
CA GLY A 39 -2.78 -0.76 -15.91
C GLY A 39 -1.53 -1.52 -16.36
N GLY A 40 -1.68 -2.82 -16.59
CA GLY A 40 -0.61 -3.68 -17.08
C GLY A 40 -0.01 -4.58 -16.02
N GLN A 41 1.18 -5.12 -16.29
CA GLN A 41 1.76 -6.18 -15.48
C GLN A 41 3.29 -6.03 -15.46
N ALA A 42 3.85 -5.86 -14.26
CA ALA A 42 5.29 -5.84 -14.05
C ALA A 42 5.86 -7.26 -14.06
N ALA A 43 7.16 -7.37 -14.31
CA ALA A 43 7.86 -8.65 -14.30
C ALA A 43 7.66 -9.39 -12.95
N GLY A 44 7.42 -10.69 -13.02
CA GLY A 44 7.19 -11.55 -11.83
C GLY A 44 5.76 -11.57 -11.31
N MET A 45 4.88 -10.64 -11.73
CA MET A 45 3.46 -10.71 -11.41
C MET A 45 2.78 -11.84 -12.20
N LYS A 46 1.77 -12.47 -11.59
CA LYS A 46 0.89 -13.50 -12.19
C LYS A 46 -0.44 -12.96 -12.68
N LYS A 47 -0.82 -11.74 -12.27
CA LYS A 47 -2.08 -11.09 -12.61
C LYS A 47 -1.81 -9.65 -13.04
N ALA A 48 -2.41 -9.22 -14.14
CA ALA A 48 -2.39 -7.84 -14.57
C ALA A 48 -3.26 -6.94 -13.68
N CYS A 49 -2.79 -5.71 -13.47
CA CYS A 49 -3.55 -4.62 -12.87
C CYS A 49 -4.46 -4.00 -13.93
N VAL A 50 -5.67 -3.63 -13.52
CA VAL A 50 -6.65 -2.97 -14.39
C VAL A 50 -6.27 -1.51 -14.65
N GLY A 51 -5.56 -0.89 -13.71
CA GLY A 51 -5.24 0.54 -13.73
C GLY A 51 -6.31 1.37 -13.02
N ALA A 52 -5.97 2.62 -12.76
CA ALA A 52 -6.87 3.62 -12.20
C ALA A 52 -7.75 4.24 -13.30
N MET A 53 -8.81 4.91 -12.88
CA MET A 53 -9.65 5.73 -13.74
C MET A 53 -8.87 6.96 -14.22
N ASP A 54 -8.20 7.67 -13.31
CA ASP A 54 -7.18 8.65 -13.64
C ASP A 54 -5.79 7.99 -13.78
N LYS A 55 -5.33 7.88 -15.03
CA LYS A 55 -4.05 7.25 -15.39
C LYS A 55 -2.86 8.21 -15.38
N THR A 56 -3.03 9.45 -14.95
CA THR A 56 -1.93 10.41 -14.85
C THR A 56 -0.87 9.89 -13.87
N PRO A 57 0.43 10.00 -14.20
CA PRO A 57 1.48 9.53 -13.31
C PRO A 57 1.51 10.34 -12.01
N PRO A 58 2.12 9.80 -10.93
CA PRO A 58 2.28 10.54 -9.68
C PRO A 58 2.95 11.89 -9.92
N LYS A 59 2.42 12.92 -9.25
CA LYS A 59 2.88 14.31 -9.39
C LYS A 59 4.32 14.45 -8.92
N GLU A 60 4.65 13.76 -7.83
CA GLU A 60 5.96 13.74 -7.20
C GLU A 60 6.28 12.38 -6.61
N THR A 61 7.57 12.13 -6.36
CA THR A 61 8.06 10.94 -5.67
C THR A 61 9.15 11.34 -4.69
N THR A 62 9.03 10.89 -3.45
CA THR A 62 10.06 11.07 -2.41
C THR A 62 10.09 9.82 -1.54
N TRP A 63 10.88 9.81 -0.46
CA TRP A 63 10.76 8.74 0.53
C TRP A 63 10.97 9.24 1.95
N GLY A 64 10.53 8.40 2.89
CA GLY A 64 10.87 8.51 4.30
C GLY A 64 11.07 7.15 4.95
N THR A 65 11.36 7.20 6.24
CA THR A 65 11.50 6.03 7.11
C THR A 65 10.59 6.22 8.31
N PHE A 66 9.83 5.20 8.66
CA PHE A 66 8.88 5.26 9.78
C PHE A 66 9.16 4.18 10.83
N PRO A 67 8.85 4.47 12.12
CA PRO A 67 9.07 3.55 13.22
C PRO A 67 7.97 2.49 13.28
N ASN A 68 7.72 1.81 12.17
CA ASN A 68 6.76 0.73 12.05
C ASN A 68 7.50 -0.52 11.58
N ARG A 69 6.98 -1.68 11.96
CA ARG A 69 7.60 -2.95 11.64
C ARG A 69 7.10 -3.51 10.32
N LEU A 70 8.00 -3.69 9.36
CA LEU A 70 7.77 -4.54 8.19
C LEU A 70 7.82 -6.02 8.58
N PHE A 71 6.88 -6.81 8.07
CA PHE A 71 6.88 -8.26 8.21
C PHE A 71 6.21 -8.91 6.98
N PHE A 72 6.37 -10.23 6.83
CA PHE A 72 5.79 -10.96 5.71
C PHE A 72 4.85 -12.06 6.21
N GLY A 73 3.64 -12.07 5.66
CA GLY A 73 2.58 -12.98 6.09
C GLY A 73 1.76 -13.51 4.92
N ARG A 74 0.93 -14.51 5.22
CA ARG A 74 0.15 -15.32 4.27
C ARG A 74 0.98 -16.37 3.54
N GLU A 75 0.28 -17.37 3.02
CA GLU A 75 0.90 -18.46 2.26
C GLU A 75 1.08 -18.14 0.77
N SER A 76 0.16 -17.35 0.21
CA SER A 76 0.17 -16.99 -1.20
C SER A 76 -0.71 -15.77 -1.49
N THR A 77 -0.49 -15.17 -2.66
CA THR A 77 -1.38 -14.17 -3.27
C THR A 77 -1.65 -14.48 -4.73
N VAL A 78 -2.76 -13.94 -5.23
CA VAL A 78 -3.12 -14.04 -6.66
C VAL A 78 -2.07 -13.33 -7.54
N THR A 79 -1.48 -12.24 -7.05
CA THR A 79 -0.54 -11.41 -7.82
C THR A 79 0.86 -11.99 -7.87
N TRP A 80 1.34 -12.61 -6.78
CA TRP A 80 2.75 -13.04 -6.67
C TRP A 80 2.92 -14.56 -6.51
N GLY A 81 1.84 -15.31 -6.34
CA GLY A 81 1.90 -16.75 -6.10
C GLY A 81 2.22 -17.10 -4.66
N GLU A 82 2.84 -18.26 -4.46
CA GLU A 82 3.26 -18.74 -3.14
C GLU A 82 4.33 -17.84 -2.52
N GLY A 83 4.30 -17.69 -1.19
CA GLY A 83 5.17 -16.79 -0.43
C GLY A 83 4.37 -15.70 0.29
N GLY A 84 4.98 -15.13 1.33
CA GLY A 84 4.39 -14.05 2.11
C GLY A 84 4.37 -12.72 1.35
N SER A 85 3.38 -11.90 1.65
CA SER A 85 3.31 -10.50 1.21
C SER A 85 3.68 -9.55 2.35
N ALA A 86 4.19 -8.38 1.98
CA ALA A 86 4.61 -7.36 2.93
C ALA A 86 3.40 -6.79 3.68
N PHE A 87 3.49 -6.75 5.00
CA PHE A 87 2.59 -6.02 5.87
C PHE A 87 3.40 -5.08 6.75
N LEU A 88 2.77 -4.00 7.14
CA LEU A 88 3.29 -3.07 8.13
C LEU A 88 2.51 -3.26 9.42
N ASN A 89 3.19 -3.41 10.56
CA ASN A 89 2.52 -3.32 11.85
C ASN A 89 1.94 -1.90 11.98
N PRO A 90 0.61 -1.74 12.12
CA PRO A 90 -0.01 -0.42 12.23
C PRO A 90 0.40 0.32 13.51
N LEU A 91 0.95 -0.38 14.51
CA LEU A 91 1.49 0.21 15.72
C LEU A 91 2.97 0.60 15.54
N THR A 92 3.32 1.75 16.10
CA THR A 92 4.70 2.26 16.07
C THR A 92 5.58 1.58 17.13
N ASN A 93 6.82 1.26 16.77
CA ASN A 93 7.88 0.82 17.65
C ASN A 93 9.18 1.52 17.23
N LEU A 94 9.79 2.30 18.13
CA LEU A 94 10.98 3.11 17.84
C LEU A 94 12.23 2.28 17.48
N SER A 95 12.24 1.00 17.83
CA SER A 95 13.33 0.07 17.46
C SER A 95 13.19 -0.51 16.05
N ASP A 96 12.03 -0.32 15.41
CA ASP A 96 11.79 -0.73 14.03
C ASP A 96 11.98 0.46 13.10
N GLN A 97 12.41 0.21 11.87
CA GLN A 97 12.57 1.23 10.84
C GLN A 97 12.13 0.64 9.50
N THR A 98 11.10 1.23 8.88
CA THR A 98 10.62 0.81 7.57
C THR A 98 10.80 1.92 6.54
N HIS A 99 11.54 1.61 5.48
CA HIS A 99 11.68 2.48 4.31
C HIS A 99 10.40 2.46 3.48
N MET A 100 9.97 3.64 3.03
CA MET A 100 8.73 3.77 2.27
C MET A 100 8.88 4.78 1.13
N CYS A 101 8.54 4.36 -0.08
CA CYS A 101 8.47 5.23 -1.25
C CYS A 101 7.13 5.96 -1.27
N PHE A 102 7.15 7.29 -1.37
CA PHE A 102 5.96 8.12 -1.35
C PHE A 102 5.64 8.59 -2.77
N TYR A 103 4.39 8.44 -3.17
CA TYR A 103 3.88 8.98 -4.42
C TYR A 103 2.80 10.01 -4.12
N ARG A 104 2.97 11.24 -4.63
CA ARG A 104 1.91 12.26 -4.54
C ARG A 104 0.89 11.98 -5.61
N ILE A 105 -0.28 11.53 -5.20
CA ILE A 105 -1.41 11.17 -6.05
C ILE A 105 -2.68 11.84 -5.53
N THR A 106 -3.74 11.82 -6.33
CA THR A 106 -5.04 12.31 -5.84
C THR A 106 -5.67 11.29 -4.90
N LEU A 107 -6.59 11.74 -4.04
CA LEU A 107 -7.37 10.87 -3.17
C LEU A 107 -8.29 9.93 -3.97
N GLU A 108 -8.67 10.33 -5.18
CA GLU A 108 -9.36 9.48 -6.14
C GLU A 108 -8.48 8.31 -6.60
N GLN A 109 -7.25 8.59 -7.05
CA GLN A 109 -6.28 7.54 -7.42
C GLN A 109 -5.94 6.63 -6.23
N PHE A 110 -5.86 7.18 -5.02
CA PHE A 110 -5.63 6.38 -3.81
C PHE A 110 -6.76 5.37 -3.57
N ASN A 111 -8.02 5.73 -3.84
CA ASN A 111 -9.13 4.78 -3.79
C ASN A 111 -8.98 3.67 -4.84
N ASP A 112 -8.56 3.98 -6.06
CA ASP A 112 -8.31 2.96 -7.10
C ASP A 112 -7.17 2.00 -6.72
N VAL A 113 -6.14 2.49 -6.01
CA VAL A 113 -5.10 1.64 -5.41
C VAL A 113 -5.71 0.75 -4.32
N LEU A 114 -6.51 1.31 -3.41
CA LEU A 114 -7.19 0.55 -2.35
C LEU A 114 -8.10 -0.54 -2.89
N PHE A 115 -8.89 -0.25 -3.93
CA PHE A 115 -9.74 -1.23 -4.58
C PHE A 115 -8.92 -2.40 -5.12
N GLN A 116 -7.87 -2.10 -5.89
CA GLN A 116 -7.05 -3.14 -6.53
C GLN A 116 -6.29 -3.97 -5.49
N GLU A 117 -5.72 -3.35 -4.46
CA GLU A 117 -4.99 -4.04 -3.39
C GLU A 117 -5.89 -5.00 -2.61
N ASN A 118 -7.17 -4.67 -2.49
CA ASN A 118 -8.18 -5.48 -1.82
C ASN A 118 -8.99 -6.37 -2.77
N GLY A 119 -8.61 -6.48 -4.04
CA GLY A 119 -9.25 -7.37 -5.02
C GLY A 119 -10.66 -6.93 -5.45
N MET A 120 -10.98 -5.65 -5.25
CA MET A 120 -12.26 -5.03 -5.61
C MET A 120 -12.18 -4.39 -7.00
N LYS A 121 -13.34 -4.07 -7.57
CA LYS A 121 -13.41 -3.38 -8.86
C LYS A 121 -13.17 -1.88 -8.68
N VAL A 122 -12.41 -1.28 -9.61
CA VAL A 122 -12.10 0.14 -9.60
C VAL A 122 -13.29 1.00 -10.01
N ASP A 123 -14.24 0.50 -10.79
CA ASP A 123 -15.44 1.21 -11.27
C ASP A 123 -16.58 1.32 -10.24
N SER A 124 -16.23 1.35 -8.94
CA SER A 124 -17.19 1.46 -7.84
C SER A 124 -17.92 2.82 -7.84
N ASP A 125 -19.20 2.77 -7.51
CA ASP A 125 -20.09 3.92 -7.36
C ASP A 125 -19.78 4.77 -6.10
N THR A 126 -19.15 4.16 -5.10
CA THR A 126 -18.79 4.80 -3.82
C THR A 126 -17.31 4.63 -3.49
N PRO A 127 -16.64 5.63 -2.88
CA PRO A 127 -15.26 5.49 -2.41
C PRO A 127 -15.16 4.53 -1.22
N LEU A 128 -14.00 3.89 -1.05
CA LEU A 128 -13.64 3.19 0.20
C LEU A 128 -13.21 4.16 1.29
N PHE A 129 -12.59 5.26 0.89
CA PHE A 129 -11.93 6.20 1.77
C PHE A 129 -12.16 7.62 1.26
N ASP A 130 -13.13 8.30 1.87
CA ASP A 130 -13.56 9.65 1.50
C ASP A 130 -12.89 10.75 2.36
N LEU A 131 -13.33 11.99 2.19
CA LEU A 131 -12.84 13.14 2.96
C LEU A 131 -13.07 13.01 4.47
N ALA A 132 -14.21 12.44 4.89
CA ALA A 132 -14.51 12.27 6.30
C ALA A 132 -13.57 11.22 6.93
N ALA A 133 -13.36 10.10 6.24
CA ALA A 133 -12.39 9.08 6.62
C ALA A 133 -10.96 9.64 6.67
N MET A 134 -10.59 10.52 5.72
CA MET A 134 -9.29 11.19 5.72
C MET A 134 -9.10 12.11 6.93
N GLN A 135 -10.14 12.82 7.37
CA GLN A 135 -10.06 13.64 8.59
C GLN A 135 -9.96 12.75 9.84
N LEU A 136 -10.74 11.68 9.91
CA LEU A 136 -10.71 10.75 11.02
C LEU A 136 -9.37 10.04 11.17
N VAL A 137 -8.77 9.56 10.06
CA VAL A 137 -7.48 8.86 10.12
C VAL A 137 -6.34 9.76 10.61
N GLN A 138 -6.38 11.06 10.29
CA GLN A 138 -5.38 12.02 10.76
C GLN A 138 -5.44 12.22 12.28
N ASN A 139 -6.64 12.08 12.88
CA ASN A 139 -6.83 12.20 14.32
C ASN A 139 -6.58 10.88 15.06
N ASN A 140 -6.99 9.76 14.46
CA ASN A 140 -6.98 8.44 15.12
C ASN A 140 -5.73 7.63 14.78
N GLY A 141 -4.90 8.09 13.84
CA GLY A 141 -3.73 7.38 13.30
C GLY A 141 -4.09 6.28 12.30
N SER A 142 -5.19 5.54 12.49
CA SER A 142 -5.66 4.53 11.54
C SER A 142 -7.19 4.41 11.50
N ILE A 143 -7.71 3.90 10.38
CA ILE A 143 -9.13 3.59 10.22
C ILE A 143 -9.31 2.30 9.39
N PRO A 144 -10.09 1.33 9.88
CA PRO A 144 -10.41 0.13 9.12
C PRO A 144 -11.40 0.46 7.99
N LEU A 145 -11.20 -0.16 6.83
CA LEU A 145 -12.07 -0.06 5.67
C LEU A 145 -13.09 -1.20 5.69
N ALA A 146 -14.37 -0.85 5.60
CA ALA A 146 -15.43 -1.84 5.54
C ALA A 146 -15.29 -2.70 4.28
N LYS A 147 -15.43 -4.03 4.43
CA LYS A 147 -15.42 -5.02 3.32
C LYS A 147 -14.10 -5.12 2.54
N ALA A 148 -13.03 -4.48 3.01
CA ALA A 148 -11.72 -4.64 2.44
C ALA A 148 -11.06 -5.96 2.89
N GLY A 149 -10.13 -6.46 2.07
CA GLY A 149 -9.39 -7.68 2.32
C GLY A 149 -8.22 -7.47 3.28
N TRP A 150 -7.08 -8.05 2.95
CA TRP A 150 -5.89 -8.07 3.81
C TRP A 150 -5.28 -6.68 4.06
N TYR A 151 -5.48 -5.73 3.15
CA TYR A 151 -5.02 -4.34 3.27
C TYR A 151 -6.19 -3.40 3.62
N GLY A 152 -7.08 -3.88 4.49
CA GLY A 152 -8.29 -3.18 4.90
C GLY A 152 -8.13 -2.19 6.03
N ASN A 153 -6.94 -1.61 6.22
CA ASN A 153 -6.70 -0.58 7.23
C ASN A 153 -5.84 0.53 6.63
N VAL A 154 -6.35 1.77 6.61
CA VAL A 154 -5.59 2.95 6.19
C VAL A 154 -4.94 3.56 7.42
N VAL A 155 -3.65 3.85 7.33
CA VAL A 155 -2.85 4.43 8.42
C VAL A 155 -2.27 5.75 7.96
N CYS A 156 -2.43 6.80 8.76
CA CYS A 156 -1.80 8.09 8.57
C CYS A 156 -0.49 8.11 9.37
N VAL A 157 0.64 8.07 8.66
CA VAL A 157 1.99 7.99 9.27
C VAL A 157 2.64 9.35 9.47
N GLY A 158 2.00 10.43 9.01
CA GLY A 158 2.47 11.80 9.18
C GLY A 158 1.90 12.75 8.13
N LYS A 159 2.59 13.88 7.94
CA LYS A 159 2.30 14.86 6.89
C LYS A 159 3.60 15.31 6.24
N GLU A 160 3.56 15.60 4.94
CA GLU A 160 4.64 16.19 4.17
C GLU A 160 4.06 17.38 3.39
N SER A 161 4.58 18.59 3.65
CA SER A 161 4.03 19.83 3.07
C SER A 161 2.51 19.99 3.28
N ASP A 162 2.04 19.74 4.51
CA ASP A 162 0.63 19.74 4.93
C ASP A 162 -0.28 18.69 4.27
N ILE A 163 0.26 17.84 3.40
CA ILE A 163 -0.45 16.73 2.75
C ILE A 163 -0.30 15.46 3.61
N PRO A 164 -1.40 14.75 3.94
CA PRO A 164 -1.32 13.53 4.75
C PRO A 164 -0.56 12.42 4.03
N ILE A 165 0.28 11.71 4.79
CA ILE A 165 0.99 10.52 4.33
C ILE A 165 0.20 9.30 4.75
N LEU A 166 -0.40 8.64 3.77
CA LEU A 166 -1.27 7.49 3.95
C LEU A 166 -0.58 6.22 3.48
N THR A 167 -0.70 5.16 4.27
CA THR A 167 -0.38 3.81 3.85
C THR A 167 -1.56 2.89 4.11
N MET A 168 -1.48 1.65 3.62
CA MET A 168 -2.50 0.63 3.83
C MET A 168 -1.85 -0.67 4.28
N THR A 169 -2.44 -1.31 5.29
CA THR A 169 -1.92 -2.56 5.87
C THR A 169 -3.07 -3.35 6.50
N CYS A 170 -2.75 -4.39 7.26
CA CYS A 170 -3.73 -5.17 7.99
C CYS A 170 -4.34 -4.38 9.17
N THR A 171 -5.54 -4.79 9.60
CA THR A 171 -6.15 -4.30 10.85
C THR A 171 -5.41 -4.86 12.06
N LEU A 172 -5.65 -4.28 13.25
CA LEU A 172 -5.13 -4.82 14.51
C LEU A 172 -5.62 -6.25 14.78
N SER A 173 -6.87 -6.56 14.46
CA SER A 173 -7.40 -7.92 14.59
C SER A 173 -6.70 -8.94 13.68
N VAL A 174 -6.25 -8.53 12.49
CA VAL A 174 -5.45 -9.40 11.60
C VAL A 174 -4.01 -9.50 12.09
N LEU A 175 -3.45 -8.41 12.63
CA LEU A 175 -2.13 -8.44 13.29
C LEU A 175 -2.11 -9.46 14.44
N GLU A 176 -3.13 -9.47 15.30
CA GLU A 176 -3.26 -10.43 16.40
C GLU A 176 -3.24 -11.87 15.92
N LYS A 177 -3.84 -12.16 14.76
CA LYS A 177 -3.82 -13.51 14.14
C LYS A 177 -2.43 -13.91 13.65
N PHE A 178 -1.63 -12.95 13.18
CA PHE A 178 -0.22 -13.22 12.85
C PHE A 178 0.59 -13.46 14.12
N THR A 179 0.39 -12.66 15.17
CA THR A 179 1.09 -12.81 16.45
C THR A 179 0.73 -14.11 17.17
N SER A 180 -0.53 -14.54 17.11
CA SER A 180 -0.98 -15.80 17.72
C SER A 180 -0.61 -17.05 16.91
N GLY A 181 -0.18 -16.87 15.65
CA GLY A 181 0.11 -17.96 14.72
C GLY A 181 -1.11 -18.58 14.05
N GLU A 182 -2.32 -18.01 14.23
CA GLU A 182 -3.51 -18.43 13.46
C GLU A 182 -3.30 -18.24 11.95
N VAL A 183 -2.61 -17.16 11.57
CA VAL A 183 -2.18 -16.93 10.19
C VAL A 183 -0.65 -16.99 10.15
N PRO A 184 -0.06 -17.77 9.22
CA PRO A 184 1.39 -17.94 9.19
C PRO A 184 2.12 -16.66 8.74
N LEU A 185 3.20 -16.36 9.45
CA LEU A 185 4.31 -15.57 8.91
C LEU A 185 5.07 -16.45 7.92
N ARG A 186 5.39 -15.89 6.75
CA ARG A 186 6.08 -16.64 5.70
C ARG A 186 7.01 -15.70 4.94
N PRO A 187 8.25 -16.11 4.63
CA PRO A 187 9.13 -15.30 3.81
C PRO A 187 8.53 -15.04 2.42
N PRO A 188 8.87 -13.91 1.79
CA PRO A 188 8.45 -13.61 0.43
C PRO A 188 9.07 -14.59 -0.57
N ALA A 189 8.37 -14.88 -1.67
CA ALA A 189 9.02 -15.55 -2.79
C ALA A 189 10.09 -14.65 -3.41
N LYS A 190 11.14 -15.27 -3.98
CA LYS A 190 12.28 -14.55 -4.56
C LYS A 190 11.88 -13.48 -5.58
N ALA A 191 10.91 -13.75 -6.45
CA ALA A 191 10.44 -12.78 -7.44
C ALA A 191 9.76 -11.55 -6.80
N TYR A 192 8.99 -11.77 -5.72
CA TYR A 192 8.38 -10.68 -4.97
C TYR A 192 9.43 -9.88 -4.19
N ALA A 193 10.33 -10.56 -3.47
CA ALA A 193 11.44 -9.93 -2.76
C ALA A 193 12.32 -9.09 -3.69
N ASN A 194 12.66 -9.61 -4.87
CA ASN A 194 13.42 -8.88 -5.89
C ASN A 194 12.73 -7.56 -6.30
N THR A 195 11.40 -7.53 -6.32
CA THR A 195 10.65 -6.29 -6.61
C THR A 195 10.84 -5.24 -5.51
N LEU A 196 10.87 -5.66 -4.25
CA LEU A 196 11.16 -4.75 -3.13
C LEU A 196 12.62 -4.26 -3.20
N VAL A 197 13.57 -5.17 -3.50
CA VAL A 197 14.99 -4.82 -3.67
C VAL A 197 15.17 -3.79 -4.78
N MET A 198 14.61 -4.00 -5.97
CA MET A 198 14.70 -3.03 -7.07
C MET A 198 14.17 -1.66 -6.65
N GLY A 199 13.05 -1.61 -5.92
CA GLY A 199 12.51 -0.37 -5.39
C GLY A 199 13.48 0.35 -4.45
N LEU A 200 14.04 -0.37 -3.47
CA LEU A 200 14.99 0.19 -2.48
C LEU A 200 16.28 0.68 -3.14
N VAL A 201 16.82 -0.07 -4.09
CA VAL A 201 18.08 0.25 -4.79
C VAL A 201 17.90 1.42 -5.75
N GLU A 202 16.90 1.37 -6.64
CA GLU A 202 16.62 2.47 -7.58
C GLU A 202 16.19 3.74 -6.85
N GLY A 203 15.57 3.59 -5.68
CA GLY A 203 15.25 4.68 -4.77
C GLY A 203 16.44 5.33 -4.07
N GLY A 204 17.65 4.79 -4.25
CA GLY A 204 18.87 5.25 -3.59
C GLY A 204 18.85 5.07 -2.08
N ARG A 205 18.07 4.11 -1.56
CA ARG A 205 17.91 3.90 -0.11
C ARG A 205 18.95 2.98 0.48
N LEU A 206 19.27 1.92 -0.25
CA LEU A 206 20.17 0.86 0.18
C LEU A 206 20.95 0.34 -1.04
N SER A 207 22.15 -0.20 -0.81
CA SER A 207 22.79 -1.06 -1.82
C SER A 207 21.96 -2.33 -2.07
N GLU A 208 22.27 -3.08 -3.12
CA GLU A 208 21.57 -4.34 -3.39
C GLU A 208 21.76 -5.34 -2.23
N GLU A 209 22.98 -5.45 -1.70
CA GLU A 209 23.29 -6.31 -0.56
C GLU A 209 22.53 -5.89 0.70
N GLU A 210 22.50 -4.58 0.99
CA GLU A 210 21.77 -4.02 2.13
C GLU A 210 20.25 -4.23 1.99
N ALA A 211 19.71 -4.09 0.78
CA ALA A 211 18.29 -4.29 0.51
C ALA A 211 17.87 -5.76 0.70
N TRP A 212 18.68 -6.72 0.25
CA TRP A 212 18.44 -8.14 0.53
C TRP A 212 18.51 -8.43 2.03
N ALA A 213 19.55 -7.94 2.71
CA ALA A 213 19.69 -8.11 4.15
C ALA A 213 18.52 -7.50 4.93
N TYR A 214 18.01 -6.34 4.49
CA TYR A 214 16.85 -5.68 5.07
C TYR A 214 15.58 -6.55 4.95
N ILE A 215 15.31 -7.11 3.77
CA ILE A 215 14.15 -7.98 3.54
C ILE A 215 14.27 -9.29 4.31
N ASP A 216 15.45 -9.91 4.32
CA ASP A 216 15.71 -11.16 5.05
C ASP A 216 15.57 -10.95 6.57
N ASN A 217 16.01 -9.80 7.10
CA ASN A 217 15.79 -9.44 8.50
C ASN A 217 14.29 -9.33 8.82
N ALA A 218 13.54 -8.60 7.99
CA ALA A 218 12.10 -8.43 8.18
C ALA A 218 11.31 -9.75 8.05
N ALA A 219 11.78 -10.68 7.22
CA ALA A 219 11.17 -12.01 7.06
C ALA A 219 11.52 -13.00 8.19
N SER A 220 12.66 -12.82 8.86
CA SER A 220 13.16 -13.76 9.88
C SER A 220 12.84 -13.33 11.32
N LYS A 221 12.62 -12.02 11.55
CA LYS A 221 12.28 -11.48 12.88
C LYS A 221 10.89 -11.97 13.35
N PRO A 222 10.75 -12.60 14.54
CA PRO A 222 9.45 -13.05 15.09
C PRO A 222 8.53 -11.88 15.48
N LEU A 223 7.24 -11.93 15.10
CA LEU A 223 6.30 -10.81 15.28
C LEU A 223 5.99 -10.49 16.74
#